data_AF-A0A535BRP8-F1
#
_entry.id   AF-A0A535BRP8-F1
#
_cell.length_a   1.000
_cell.length_b   1.000
_cell.length_c   1.000
_cell.angle_alpha   90.00
_cell.angle_beta   90.00
_cell.angle_gamma   90.00
#
_symmetry.space_group_name_H-M   'P 1'
#
loop_
_entity.id
_entity.type
_entity.pdbx_description
1 polymer ?
#
loop_
_entity_poly.entity_id
_entity_poly.type
_entity_poly.pdbx_seq_one_letter_code
_entity_poly.pdbx_strand_id
1 'polypeptide(L)' 'MPMIDVYATGGTFVNPKALARDLASTLMKIEQVPDIPMFRRNTAAFIHDLPDGALSNVEGDGNYVRVQ' A
#
# COMPACT_ATOMS: atom_id res chain seq x y z
N MET A 1 -14.78 -2.25 -4.32
CA MET A 1 -13.60 -2.26 -5.22
C MET A 1 -12.40 -2.62 -4.38
N PRO A 2 -11.47 -3.44 -4.91
CA PRO A 2 -10.35 -3.88 -4.11
C PRO A 2 -9.45 -2.68 -3.79
N MET A 3 -9.01 -2.60 -2.54
CA MET A 3 -8.11 -1.57 -2.04
C MET A 3 -7.11 -2.24 -1.12
N ILE A 4 -5.90 -1.70 -1.07
CA ILE A 4 -4.80 -2.23 -0.25
C ILE A 4 -4.10 -1.07 0.44
N ASP A 5 -3.83 -1.24 1.72
CA ASP A 5 -3.18 -0.21 2.53
C ASP A 5 -1.75 -0.65 2.88
N VAL A 6 -0.80 0.28 2.75
CA VAL A 6 0.60 0.09 3.14
C VAL A 6 0.97 1.14 4.16
N TYR A 7 1.45 0.68 5.31
CA TYR A 7 1.93 1.53 6.39
C TYR A 7 3.42 1.31 6.61
N ALA A 8 4.19 2.39 6.61
CA ALA A 8 5.62 2.37 6.89
C ALA A 8 6.05 3.70 7.51
N THR A 9 7.19 3.73 8.20
CA THR A 9 7.81 4.99 8.64
C THR A 9 8.13 5.87 7.43
N GLY A 10 7.90 7.18 7.57
CA GLY A 10 8.16 8.16 6.52
C GLY A 10 9.58 8.06 5.96
N GLY A 11 9.71 8.21 4.64
CA GLY A 11 11.00 8.09 3.95
C GLY A 11 11.42 6.66 3.61
N THR A 12 10.67 5.64 4.02
CA THR A 12 10.91 4.23 3.62
C THR A 12 10.86 4.06 2.10
N PHE A 13 9.92 4.74 1.42
CA PHE A 13 9.74 4.63 -0.02
C PHE A 13 10.11 5.93 -0.73
N VAL A 14 11.04 5.86 -1.67
CA VAL A 14 11.49 7.02 -2.48
C VAL A 14 10.36 7.56 -3.38
N ASN A 15 9.43 6.70 -3.82
CA ASN A 15 8.31 7.09 -4.68
C ASN A 15 7.00 6.38 -4.30
N PRO A 16 6.28 6.89 -3.28
CA PRO A 16 5.01 6.32 -2.81
C PRO A 16 3.94 6.25 -3.91
N LYS A 17 3.94 7.20 -4.85
CA LYS A 17 2.97 7.24 -5.95
C LYS A 17 3.15 6.09 -6.94
N ALA A 18 4.40 5.78 -7.30
CA ALA A 18 4.70 4.64 -8.17
C ALA A 18 4.34 3.33 -7.47
N LEU A 19 4.73 3.18 -6.20
CA LEU A 19 4.38 2.01 -5.39
C LEU A 19 2.86 1.80 -5.31
N ALA A 20 2.08 2.85 -5.02
CA ALA A 20 0.63 2.75 -4.99
C ALA A 20 0.03 2.27 -6.32
N ARG A 21 0.52 2.79 -7.46
CA ARG A 21 0.04 2.36 -8.78
C ARG A 21 0.33 0.88 -9.03
N ASP A 22 1.53 0.44 -8.68
CA ASP A 22 1.97 -0.93 -8.92
C ASP A 22 1.25 -1.92 -8.01
N LEU A 23 1.00 -1.56 -6.75
CA LEU A 23 0.18 -2.34 -5.82
C LEU A 23 -1.27 -2.44 -6.26
N ALA A 24 -1.92 -1.33 -6.66
CA ALA A 24 -3.28 -1.35 -7.18
C ALA A 24 -3.39 -2.26 -8.43
N SER A 25 -2.41 -2.17 -9.32
CA SER A 25 -2.33 -3.03 -10.52
C SER A 25 -2.13 -4.51 -10.18
N THR A 26 -1.34 -4.78 -9.14
CA THR A 26 -1.08 -6.14 -8.65
C THR A 26 -2.31 -6.72 -7.97
N LEU A 27 -3.00 -5.91 -7.16
CA LEU A 27 -4.24 -6.29 -6.49
C LEU A 27 -5.34 -6.67 -7.50
N MET A 28 -5.47 -5.91 -8.61
CA MET A 28 -6.40 -6.31 -9.69
C MET A 28 -6.10 -7.72 -10.23
N LYS A 29 -4.81 -8.08 -10.37
CA LYS A 29 -4.40 -9.41 -10.86
C LYS A 29 -4.68 -10.50 -9.84
N ILE A 30 -4.40 -10.25 -8.56
CA ILE A 30 -4.60 -11.21 -7.47
C ILE A 30 -6.09 -11.50 -7.26
N GLU A 31 -6.91 -10.45 -7.21
CA GLU A 31 -8.36 -10.54 -7.01
C GLU A 31 -9.11 -10.95 -8.29
N GLN A 32 -8.40 -11.14 -9.40
CA GLN A 32 -8.93 -11.55 -10.70
C GLN A 32 -10.12 -10.70 -11.18
N VAL A 33 -10.11 -9.40 -10.86
CA VAL A 33 -11.19 -8.51 -11.30
C VAL A 33 -11.07 -8.25 -12.82
N PRO A 34 -12.20 -8.10 -13.53
CA PRO A 34 -12.18 -7.78 -14.95
C PRO A 34 -11.37 -6.53 -15.27
N ASP A 35 -10.55 -6.61 -16.32
CA ASP A 35 -9.70 -5.49 -16.75
C ASP A 35 -10.49 -4.44 -17.57
N ILE A 36 -11.46 -3.80 -16.91
CA ILE A 36 -12.38 -2.81 -17.49
C ILE A 36 -12.20 -1.43 -16.81
N PRO A 37 -12.64 -0.33 -17.45
CA PRO A 37 -12.46 1.02 -16.91
C PRO A 37 -12.99 1.22 -15.48
N MET A 38 -14.05 0.51 -15.10
CA MET A 38 -14.57 0.54 -13.73
C MET A 38 -13.48 0.11 -12.73
N PHE A 39 -12.88 -1.06 -12.88
CA PHE A 39 -11.83 -1.55 -11.96
C PHE A 39 -10.53 -0.77 -12.04
N ARG A 40 -10.11 -0.37 -13.25
CA ARG A 40 -8.89 0.44 -13.43
C ARG A 40 -8.94 1.81 -12.73
N ARG A 41 -10.12 2.42 -12.59
CA ARG A 41 -10.28 3.79 -12.08
C ARG A 41 -10.58 3.89 -10.59
N ASN A 42 -10.95 2.80 -9.93
CA ASN A 42 -11.19 2.84 -8.49
C ASN A 42 -10.67 1.62 -7.70
N THR A 43 -9.86 0.75 -8.31
CA THR A 43 -8.90 -0.05 -7.54
C THR A 43 -7.76 0.87 -7.12
N ALA A 44 -7.41 0.87 -5.85
CA ALA A 44 -6.44 1.82 -5.30
C ALA A 44 -5.50 1.14 -4.31
N ALA A 45 -4.36 1.77 -4.08
CA ALA A 45 -3.50 1.47 -2.95
C ALA A 45 -3.18 2.76 -2.21
N PHE A 46 -3.14 2.70 -0.89
CA PHE A 46 -2.82 3.83 -0.03
C PHE A 46 -1.46 3.60 0.60
N ILE A 47 -0.56 4.58 0.50
CA ILE A 47 0.71 4.57 1.22
C ILE A 47 0.62 5.58 2.35
N HIS A 48 0.72 5.08 3.57
CA HIS A 48 0.67 5.87 4.80
C HIS A 48 2.09 6.05 5.32
N ASP A 49 2.62 7.27 5.17
CA ASP A 49 3.87 7.69 5.80
C ASP A 49 3.59 7.98 7.27
N LEU A 50 4.02 7.06 8.13
CA LEU A 50 3.88 7.19 9.57
C LEU A 50 5.01 8.04 10.14
N PRO A 51 4.74 8.94 11.12
CA PRO A 51 5.77 9.63 11.86
C PRO A 51 6.75 8.65 12.55
N ASP A 52 7.96 9.11 12.83
CA ASP A 52 8.94 8.33 13.60
C ASP A 52 8.35 7.87 14.95
N GLY A 53 8.53 6.59 15.26
CA GLY A 53 7.99 5.97 16.49
C GLY A 53 6.50 5.64 16.45
N ALA A 54 5.76 5.96 15.38
CA ALA A 54 4.34 5.62 15.26
C ALA A 54 4.08 4.17 14.82
N LEU A 55 5.13 3.43 14.46
CA LEU A 55 5.09 2.00 14.19
C LEU A 55 5.98 1.27 15.19
N SER A 56 5.45 0.21 15.81
CA SER A 56 6.21 -0.68 16.69
C SER A 56 5.68 -2.10 16.59
N ASN A 57 6.58 -3.09 16.50
CA ASN A 57 6.23 -4.50 16.73
C ASN A 57 6.22 -4.80 18.25
N VAL A 58 5.98 -6.06 18.64
CA VAL A 58 5.94 -6.44 20.06
C VAL A 58 7.28 -6.29 20.78
N GLU A 59 8.39 -6.27 20.04
CA GLU A 59 9.76 -6.11 20.54
C GLU A 59 10.23 -4.64 20.53
N GLY A 60 9.40 -3.71 20.04
CA GLY A 60 9.73 -2.28 19.98
C GLY A 60 10.19 -1.76 18.62
N ASP A 61 10.48 -2.62 17.64
CA ASP A 61 11.05 -2.19 16.35
C ASP A 61 10.03 -1.50 15.44
N GLY A 62 10.45 -0.41 14.78
CA GLY A 62 9.64 0.37 13.85
C GLY A 62 9.95 0.19 12.36
N ASN A 63 10.93 -0.65 12.00
CA ASN A 63 11.45 -0.78 10.62
C ASN A 63 10.64 -1.75 9.74
N TYR A 64 9.33 -1.88 9.98
CA TYR A 64 8.46 -2.82 9.28
C TYR A 64 7.53 -2.13 8.30
N VAL A 65 7.14 -2.88 7.26
CA VAL A 65 6.05 -2.52 6.35
C VAL A 65 4.83 -3.38 6.71
N ARG A 66 3.69 -2.75 6.95
CA ARG A 66 2.40 -3.45 7.13
C ARG A 66 1.55 -3.29 5.89
N VAL A 67 0.98 -4.41 5.44
CA VAL A 67 0.10 -4.46 4.27
C VAL A 67 -1.23 -5.08 4.71
N GLN A 68 -2.36 -4.43 4.38
CA GLN A 68 -3.71 -4.82 4.77
C GLN A 68 -4.68 -4.76 3.59
#